data_AF-A0A7C5CD45-F1
#
_entry.id   AF-A0A7C5CD45-F1
#
_cell.length_a   1.000
_cell.length_b   1.000
_cell.length_c   1.000
_cell.angle_alpha   90.00
_cell.angle_beta   90.00
_cell.angle_gamma   90.00
#
_symmetry.space_group_name_H-M   'P 1'
#
loop_
_entity.id
_entity.type
_entity.pdbx_description
1 polymer ?
#
loop_
_entity_poly.entity_id
_entity_poly.type
_entity_poly.pdbx_seq_one_letter_code
_entity_poly.pdbx_strand_id
1 'polypeptide(L)'
;MRNEPSITKDLIADHGLNEDEYNKILDLIGREPSYTELGIFSAMWNEHCSYKSSKKWLRTLPTTGKHVILGPGENAGVVDIGDGQAVIFKMESHNHPSYIEPYQGAATGIGGILRDVFTMGARPIAAMNALRFGEPDHKKTHHLVNGVVAGIGGYANCFGVPTVGGEVEFDPRYNGNNLVNAFAAGIADTDKIFLSEARGVGLPVVYLGAKTGRDGVGGATMASAEFDDDIEEKRPTVQVGDPFTEKRLMEATLELMAT
;
A
#
# COMPACT_ATOMS: atom_id res chain seq x y z
N MET A 1 12.06 -2.98 33.96
CA MET A 1 10.76 -3.52 33.56
C MET A 1 10.05 -2.43 32.77
N ARG A 2 9.63 -2.69 31.53
CA ARG A 2 8.85 -1.70 30.78
C ARG A 2 7.45 -1.70 31.40
N ASN A 3 7.02 -0.57 31.95
CA ASN A 3 5.62 -0.37 32.36
C ASN A 3 4.80 -0.31 31.08
N GLU A 4 4.23 -1.45 30.68
CA GLU A 4 3.21 -1.46 29.64
C GLU A 4 1.91 -0.85 30.21
N PRO A 5 1.17 -0.07 29.41
CA PRO A 5 -0.12 0.43 29.84
C PRO A 5 -1.08 -0.73 30.08
N SER A 6 -1.98 -0.58 31.05
CA SER A 6 -3.08 -1.52 31.24
C SER A 6 -4.01 -1.49 30.03
N ILE A 7 -4.49 -2.66 29.59
CA ILE A 7 -5.41 -2.76 28.46
C ILE A 7 -6.83 -2.38 28.91
N THR A 8 -7.16 -1.10 28.77
CA THR A 8 -8.49 -0.56 29.10
C THR A 8 -9.42 -0.62 27.89
N LYS A 9 -10.74 -0.48 28.12
CA LYS A 9 -11.72 -0.34 27.03
C LYS A 9 -11.41 0.82 26.10
N ASP A 10 -10.97 1.95 26.66
CA ASP A 10 -10.58 3.13 25.88
C ASP A 10 -9.36 2.82 25.01
N LEU A 11 -8.34 2.13 25.56
CA LEU A 11 -7.16 1.75 24.80
C LEU A 11 -7.49 0.79 23.64
N ILE A 12 -8.41 -0.15 23.86
CA ILE A 12 -8.88 -1.07 22.82
C ILE A 12 -9.60 -0.29 21.71
N ALA A 13 -10.45 0.68 22.07
CA ALA A 13 -11.15 1.54 21.12
C ALA A 13 -10.20 2.44 20.33
N ASP A 14 -9.17 3.00 20.97
CA ASP A 14 -8.10 3.78 20.32
C ASP A 14 -7.32 2.95 19.29
N HIS A 15 -7.26 1.62 19.48
CA HIS A 15 -6.69 0.68 18.53
C HIS A 15 -7.66 0.27 17.41
N GLY A 16 -8.85 0.88 17.34
CA GLY A 16 -9.84 0.63 16.30
C GLY A 16 -10.46 -0.77 16.37
N LEU A 17 -10.41 -1.41 17.55
CA LEU A 17 -10.97 -2.74 17.78
C LEU A 17 -12.31 -2.60 18.51
N ASN A 18 -13.33 -3.32 18.04
CA ASN A 18 -14.58 -3.44 18.79
C ASN A 18 -14.54 -4.59 19.82
N GLU A 19 -15.57 -4.67 20.66
CA GLU A 19 -15.66 -5.67 21.73
C GLU A 19 -15.63 -7.11 21.20
N ASP A 20 -16.30 -7.39 20.06
CA ASP A 20 -16.29 -8.72 19.45
C ASP A 20 -14.92 -9.10 18.88
N GLU A 21 -14.20 -8.15 18.29
CA GLU A 21 -12.83 -8.34 17.81
C GLU A 21 -11.88 -8.61 18.97
N TYR A 22 -12.00 -7.84 20.06
CA TYR A 22 -11.18 -8.07 21.25
C TYR A 22 -11.46 -9.42 21.92
N ASN A 23 -12.72 -9.82 22.04
CA ASN A 23 -13.08 -11.14 22.57
C ASN A 23 -12.47 -12.27 21.73
N LYS A 24 -12.48 -12.15 20.39
CA LYS A 24 -11.80 -13.12 19.51
C LYS A 24 -10.29 -13.15 19.72
N ILE A 25 -9.66 -12.01 20.02
CA ILE A 25 -8.22 -11.95 20.35
C ILE A 25 -7.96 -12.76 21.62
N LEU A 26 -8.78 -12.59 22.65
CA LEU A 26 -8.67 -13.35 23.90
C LEU A 26 -8.83 -14.87 23.65
N ASP A 27 -9.80 -15.26 22.83
CA ASP A 27 -10.03 -16.67 22.48
C ASP A 27 -8.84 -17.28 21.70
N LEU A 28 -8.22 -16.51 20.80
CA LEU A 28 -7.09 -16.97 19.99
C LEU A 28 -5.80 -17.13 20.79
N ILE A 29 -5.51 -16.17 21.69
CA ILE A 29 -4.27 -16.16 22.46
C ILE A 29 -4.42 -16.97 23.77
N GLY A 30 -5.64 -17.06 24.32
CA GLY A 30 -5.92 -17.70 25.60
C GLY A 30 -5.52 -16.88 26.84
N ARG A 31 -5.18 -15.60 26.66
CA ARG A 31 -4.84 -14.62 27.71
C ARG A 31 -5.02 -13.19 27.22
N GLU A 32 -4.92 -12.22 28.14
CA GLU A 32 -4.81 -10.80 27.78
C GLU A 32 -3.57 -10.56 26.91
N PRO A 33 -3.70 -9.83 25.78
CA PRO A 33 -2.56 -9.46 24.94
C PRO A 33 -1.68 -8.41 25.64
N SER A 34 -0.38 -8.47 25.41
CA SER A 34 0.53 -7.36 25.70
C SER A 34 0.21 -6.13 24.85
N TYR A 35 0.74 -4.95 25.23
CA TYR A 35 0.53 -3.73 24.45
C TYR A 35 1.02 -3.88 23.00
N THR A 36 2.13 -4.58 22.82
CA THR A 36 2.70 -4.84 21.48
C THR A 36 1.81 -5.77 20.66
N GLU A 37 1.30 -6.85 21.28
CA GLU A 37 0.38 -7.77 20.60
C GLU A 37 -0.91 -7.06 20.19
N LEU A 38 -1.49 -6.22 21.06
CA LEU A 38 -2.66 -5.41 20.73
C LEU A 38 -2.41 -4.51 19.51
N GLY A 39 -1.26 -3.85 19.46
CA GLY A 39 -0.84 -3.06 18.30
C GLY A 39 -0.73 -3.86 17.01
N ILE A 40 -0.21 -5.10 17.08
CA ILE A 40 -0.14 -6.01 15.92
C ILE A 40 -1.54 -6.38 15.45
N PHE A 41 -2.45 -6.76 16.35
CA PHE A 41 -3.84 -7.07 15.98
C PHE A 41 -4.54 -5.87 15.35
N SER A 42 -4.40 -4.68 15.94
CA SER A 42 -4.94 -3.43 15.39
C SER A 42 -4.46 -3.19 13.94
N ALA A 43 -3.16 -3.32 13.69
CA ALA A 43 -2.58 -3.10 12.38
C ALA A 43 -3.01 -4.18 11.35
N MET A 44 -3.19 -5.43 11.78
CA MET A 44 -3.51 -6.54 10.88
C MET A 44 -5.01 -6.74 10.64
N TRP A 45 -5.87 -6.33 11.57
CA TRP A 45 -7.34 -6.54 11.51
C TRP A 45 -8.15 -5.31 11.10
N ASN A 46 -7.50 -4.16 10.85
CA ASN A 46 -8.16 -3.03 10.21
C ASN A 46 -8.64 -3.38 8.79
N GLU A 47 -9.53 -2.56 8.22
CA GLU A 47 -10.12 -2.83 6.90
C GLU A 47 -9.04 -2.84 5.80
N HIS A 48 -8.08 -1.91 5.88
CA HIS A 48 -7.00 -1.77 4.90
C HIS A 48 -6.17 -3.07 4.73
N CYS A 49 -5.83 -3.75 5.83
CA CYS A 49 -5.03 -4.97 5.79
C CYS A 49 -5.88 -6.25 5.65
N SER A 50 -7.02 -6.31 6.32
CA SER A 50 -7.80 -7.55 6.42
C SER A 50 -8.84 -7.74 5.32
N TYR A 51 -9.25 -6.65 4.65
CA TYR A 51 -10.35 -6.62 3.69
C TYR A 51 -11.64 -7.22 4.28
N LYS A 52 -11.86 -7.10 5.59
CA LYS A 52 -12.92 -7.85 6.31
C LYS A 52 -14.33 -7.60 5.74
N SER A 53 -14.62 -6.40 5.22
CA SER A 53 -15.91 -6.10 4.58
C SER A 53 -15.98 -6.58 3.12
N SER A 54 -14.87 -6.51 2.39
CA SER A 54 -14.81 -6.66 0.93
C SER A 54 -14.41 -8.06 0.47
N LYS A 55 -13.62 -8.80 1.26
CA LYS A 55 -13.08 -10.13 0.92
C LYS A 55 -14.14 -11.14 0.49
N LYS A 56 -15.34 -11.09 1.09
CA LYS A 56 -16.46 -11.97 0.70
C LYS A 56 -16.94 -11.72 -0.73
N TRP A 57 -16.90 -10.47 -1.18
CA TRP A 57 -17.32 -10.05 -2.52
C TRP A 57 -16.18 -10.24 -3.53
N LEU A 58 -14.94 -9.94 -3.16
CA LEU A 58 -13.80 -10.12 -4.04
C LEU A 58 -13.63 -11.58 -4.50
N ARG A 59 -14.05 -12.55 -3.67
CA ARG A 59 -14.07 -13.97 -4.00
C ARG A 59 -15.06 -14.36 -5.11
N THR A 60 -16.01 -13.49 -5.48
CA THR A 60 -16.97 -13.77 -6.56
C THR A 60 -16.45 -13.38 -7.93
N LEU A 61 -15.33 -12.65 -8.01
CA LEU A 61 -14.74 -12.21 -9.26
C LEU A 61 -14.07 -13.39 -9.99
N PRO A 62 -14.14 -13.45 -11.33
CA PRO A 62 -13.40 -14.43 -12.11
C PRO A 62 -11.90 -14.11 -12.07
N THR A 63 -11.09 -15.07 -11.63
CA THR A 63 -9.65 -14.90 -11.43
C THR A 63 -8.79 -15.84 -12.29
N THR A 64 -9.43 -16.68 -13.10
CA THR A 64 -8.76 -17.65 -13.97
C THR A 64 -8.96 -17.28 -15.43
N GLY A 65 -7.97 -17.60 -16.25
CA GLY A 65 -8.01 -17.34 -17.69
C GLY A 65 -6.80 -17.96 -18.37
N LYS A 66 -6.88 -18.13 -19.70
CA LYS A 66 -5.83 -18.80 -20.49
C LYS A 66 -4.43 -18.19 -20.30
N HIS A 67 -4.37 -16.88 -20.15
CA HIS A 67 -3.12 -16.12 -20.04
C HIS A 67 -2.79 -15.76 -18.59
N VAL A 68 -3.60 -16.15 -17.60
CA VAL A 68 -3.32 -15.84 -16.20
C VAL A 68 -2.31 -16.86 -15.67
N ILE A 69 -1.09 -16.40 -15.37
CA ILE A 69 -0.06 -17.22 -14.71
C ILE A 69 -0.32 -17.22 -13.20
N LEU A 70 -0.58 -16.02 -12.63
CA LEU A 70 -0.92 -15.85 -11.21
C LEU A 70 -2.07 -14.87 -11.06
N GLY A 71 -3.12 -15.32 -10.37
CA GLY A 71 -4.26 -14.50 -9.97
C GLY A 71 -4.06 -13.88 -8.58
N PRO A 72 -5.14 -13.44 -7.90
CA PRO A 72 -5.06 -12.86 -6.56
C PRO A 72 -4.48 -13.83 -5.53
N GLY A 73 -3.58 -13.34 -4.69
CA GLY A 73 -2.91 -14.13 -3.64
C GLY A 73 -1.46 -13.70 -3.40
N GLU A 74 -0.82 -13.13 -4.42
CA GLU A 74 0.52 -12.54 -4.36
C GLU A 74 0.44 -11.01 -4.38
N ASN A 75 1.60 -10.35 -4.32
CA ASN A 75 1.71 -8.90 -4.36
C ASN A 75 1.11 -8.30 -5.64
N ALA A 76 1.24 -8.96 -6.80
CA ALA A 76 0.76 -8.47 -8.08
C ALA A 76 0.18 -9.60 -8.95
N GLY A 77 -0.66 -9.23 -9.92
CA GLY A 77 -1.19 -10.18 -10.91
C GLY A 77 -0.17 -10.43 -12.03
N VAL A 78 -0.15 -11.65 -12.56
CA VAL A 78 0.82 -12.03 -13.60
C VAL A 78 0.13 -12.66 -14.80
N VAL A 79 0.40 -12.11 -15.98
CA VAL A 79 -0.17 -12.58 -17.25
C VAL A 79 0.91 -12.89 -18.27
N ASP A 80 0.75 -14.00 -18.97
CA ASP A 80 1.59 -14.43 -20.10
C ASP A 80 1.34 -13.52 -21.31
N ILE A 81 2.42 -12.97 -21.87
CA ILE A 81 2.38 -12.15 -23.09
C ILE A 81 3.03 -12.85 -24.30
N GLY A 82 3.40 -14.12 -24.16
CA GLY A 82 4.11 -14.89 -25.18
C GLY A 82 5.63 -14.74 -25.07
N ASP A 83 6.35 -15.41 -25.97
CA ASP A 83 7.82 -15.37 -26.08
C ASP A 83 8.58 -15.70 -24.79
N GLY A 84 7.94 -16.45 -23.88
CA GLY A 84 8.51 -16.78 -22.56
C GLY A 84 8.50 -15.61 -21.57
N GLN A 85 7.78 -14.53 -21.86
CA GLN A 85 7.68 -13.33 -21.03
C GLN A 85 6.31 -13.17 -20.38
N ALA A 86 6.30 -12.51 -19.22
CA ALA A 86 5.10 -12.16 -18.50
C ALA A 86 5.07 -10.66 -18.16
N VAL A 87 3.87 -10.11 -18.07
CA VAL A 87 3.62 -8.80 -17.47
C VAL A 87 3.12 -9.00 -16.05
N ILE A 88 3.78 -8.34 -15.11
CA ILE A 88 3.42 -8.30 -13.70
C ILE A 88 2.89 -6.91 -13.43
N PHE A 89 1.68 -6.81 -12.88
CA PHE A 89 1.05 -5.52 -12.67
C PHE A 89 0.12 -5.51 -11.45
N LYS A 90 -0.04 -4.31 -10.89
CA LYS A 90 -0.95 -4.07 -9.77
C LYS A 90 -1.44 -2.61 -9.83
N MET A 91 -2.57 -2.37 -9.18
CA MET A 91 -3.08 -1.04 -8.86
C MET A 91 -3.28 -0.94 -7.35
N GLU A 92 -2.89 0.18 -6.76
CA GLU A 92 -3.15 0.53 -5.35
C GLU A 92 -3.77 1.92 -5.23
N SER A 93 -4.17 2.29 -4.02
CA SER A 93 -4.73 3.61 -3.71
C SER A 93 -4.03 4.24 -2.50
N HIS A 94 -3.82 5.55 -2.56
CA HIS A 94 -3.24 6.33 -1.46
C HIS A 94 -4.11 7.56 -1.14
N ASN A 95 -5.43 7.34 -1.05
CA ASN A 95 -6.45 8.40 -0.96
C ASN A 95 -6.30 9.28 0.29
N HIS A 96 -6.46 8.68 1.49
CA HIS A 96 -6.40 9.43 2.76
C HIS A 96 -5.07 10.19 2.94
N PRO A 97 -3.89 9.57 2.73
CA PRO A 97 -2.63 10.31 2.79
C PRO A 97 -2.57 11.47 1.79
N SER A 98 -3.06 11.27 0.56
CA SER A 98 -3.02 12.28 -0.51
C SER A 98 -4.02 13.42 -0.32
N TYR A 99 -5.02 13.25 0.54
CA TYR A 99 -5.90 14.35 0.92
C TYR A 99 -5.27 15.26 1.99
N ILE A 100 -4.49 14.65 2.91
CA ILE A 100 -3.84 15.34 4.04
C ILE A 100 -2.53 15.99 3.62
N GLU A 101 -1.66 15.22 2.95
CA GLU A 101 -0.40 15.69 2.37
C GLU A 101 -0.35 15.21 0.91
N PRO A 102 -0.77 16.05 -0.05
CA PRO A 102 -0.92 15.64 -1.43
C PRO A 102 0.35 15.18 -2.13
N TYR A 103 1.49 15.82 -1.83
CA TYR A 103 2.76 15.44 -2.46
C TYR A 103 3.24 14.11 -1.88
N GLN A 104 3.34 14.02 -0.56
CA GLN A 104 3.91 12.85 0.09
C GLN A 104 2.98 11.64 -0.01
N GLY A 105 1.68 11.85 0.12
CA GLY A 105 0.67 10.81 -0.07
C GLY A 105 0.74 10.20 -1.46
N ALA A 106 0.79 11.02 -2.51
CA ALA A 106 0.84 10.51 -3.88
C ALA A 106 2.21 9.88 -4.22
N ALA A 107 3.30 10.48 -3.77
CA ALA A 107 4.66 10.00 -3.98
C ALA A 107 4.86 8.59 -3.37
N THR A 108 4.42 8.39 -2.13
CA THR A 108 4.52 7.10 -1.45
C THR A 108 3.61 6.04 -2.06
N GLY A 109 2.47 6.43 -2.64
CA GLY A 109 1.63 5.54 -3.45
C GLY A 109 2.35 5.00 -4.68
N ILE A 110 3.15 5.82 -5.38
CA ILE A 110 4.01 5.36 -6.48
C ILE A 110 5.11 4.41 -5.98
N GLY A 111 5.78 4.74 -4.87
CA GLY A 111 6.79 3.86 -4.28
C GLY A 111 6.21 2.48 -3.90
N GLY A 112 5.07 2.45 -3.23
CA GLY A 112 4.36 1.22 -2.86
C GLY A 112 4.11 0.30 -4.05
N ILE A 113 3.48 0.84 -5.09
CA ILE A 113 3.10 0.04 -6.25
C ILE A 113 4.31 -0.48 -7.05
N LEU A 114 5.40 0.29 -7.10
CA LEU A 114 6.64 -0.15 -7.74
C LEU A 114 7.26 -1.32 -6.97
N ARG A 115 7.27 -1.25 -5.64
CA ARG A 115 7.72 -2.34 -4.74
C ARG A 115 6.99 -3.64 -4.98
N ASP A 116 5.67 -3.59 -5.09
CA ASP A 116 4.88 -4.80 -5.35
C ASP A 116 5.29 -5.49 -6.66
N VAL A 117 5.58 -4.71 -7.70
CA VAL A 117 6.00 -5.25 -9.00
C VAL A 117 7.42 -5.81 -8.94
N PHE A 118 8.40 -5.05 -8.45
CA PHE A 118 9.80 -5.50 -8.53
C PHE A 118 10.16 -6.60 -7.53
N THR A 119 9.42 -6.71 -6.42
CA THR A 119 9.58 -7.82 -5.48
C THR A 119 9.09 -9.16 -6.03
N MET A 120 8.33 -9.14 -7.14
CA MET A 120 7.97 -10.34 -7.90
C MET A 120 8.98 -10.70 -9.01
N GLY A 121 10.14 -10.03 -9.05
CA GLY A 121 11.19 -10.25 -10.06
C GLY A 121 11.00 -9.47 -11.36
N ALA A 122 9.95 -8.64 -11.45
CA ALA A 122 9.66 -7.88 -12.65
C ALA A 122 10.33 -6.51 -12.65
N ARG A 123 11.00 -6.13 -13.74
CA ARG A 123 11.52 -4.78 -13.90
C ARG A 123 10.37 -3.84 -14.24
N PRO A 124 10.01 -2.84 -13.41
CA PRO A 124 8.97 -1.88 -13.74
C PRO A 124 9.35 -1.09 -15.00
N ILE A 125 8.42 -0.99 -15.95
CA ILE A 125 8.61 -0.30 -17.23
C ILE A 125 7.59 0.80 -17.47
N ALA A 126 6.47 0.77 -16.76
CA ALA A 126 5.38 1.72 -16.94
C ALA A 126 4.66 1.95 -15.61
N ALA A 127 4.37 3.21 -15.34
CA ALA A 127 3.41 3.62 -14.33
C ALA A 127 2.19 4.26 -15.00
N MET A 128 1.03 4.14 -14.36
CA MET A 128 -0.18 4.86 -14.73
C MET A 128 -0.91 5.33 -13.47
N ASN A 129 -1.87 6.22 -13.61
CA ASN A 129 -2.64 6.74 -12.50
C ASN A 129 -4.11 6.93 -12.84
N ALA A 130 -4.97 6.73 -11.84
CA ALA A 130 -6.37 7.09 -11.90
C ALA A 130 -6.66 8.11 -10.80
N LEU A 131 -6.90 9.36 -11.20
CA LEU A 131 -7.06 10.48 -10.28
C LEU A 131 -8.50 10.98 -10.30
N ARG A 132 -9.06 11.23 -9.11
CA ARG A 132 -10.36 11.89 -8.94
C ARG A 132 -10.23 13.06 -7.99
N PHE A 133 -10.69 14.22 -8.41
CA PHE A 133 -10.66 15.45 -7.61
C PHE A 133 -12.04 16.07 -7.50
N GLY A 134 -12.21 16.95 -6.50
CA GLY A 134 -13.40 17.77 -6.35
C GLY A 134 -13.61 18.73 -7.53
N GLU A 135 -14.65 19.56 -7.47
CA GLU A 135 -14.89 20.59 -8.48
C GLU A 135 -13.68 21.50 -8.65
N PRO A 136 -13.37 21.97 -9.87
CA PRO A 136 -12.22 22.85 -10.12
C PRO A 136 -12.20 24.10 -9.24
N ASP A 137 -13.37 24.71 -8.99
CA ASP A 137 -13.52 25.92 -8.16
C ASP A 137 -13.52 25.65 -6.65
N HIS A 138 -13.53 24.37 -6.22
CA HIS A 138 -13.53 24.05 -4.80
C HIS A 138 -12.17 24.41 -4.16
N LYS A 139 -12.23 25.05 -2.98
CA LYS A 139 -11.07 25.68 -2.30
C LYS A 139 -9.83 24.78 -2.13
N LYS A 140 -10.01 23.47 -1.96
CA LYS A 140 -8.90 22.50 -1.79
C LYS A 140 -8.39 21.94 -3.12
N THR A 141 -9.21 21.92 -4.18
CA THR A 141 -8.92 21.16 -5.41
C THR A 141 -7.61 21.57 -6.06
N HIS A 142 -7.35 22.86 -6.21
CA HIS A 142 -6.09 23.35 -6.79
C HIS A 142 -4.84 22.87 -6.00
N HIS A 143 -4.90 22.87 -4.67
CA HIS A 143 -3.80 22.39 -3.84
C HIS A 143 -3.60 20.87 -3.99
N LEU A 144 -4.69 20.10 -3.95
CA LEU A 144 -4.67 18.65 -4.12
C LEU A 144 -4.10 18.25 -5.48
N VAL A 145 -4.60 18.84 -6.58
CA VAL A 145 -4.14 18.55 -7.94
C VAL A 145 -2.64 18.81 -8.08
N ASN A 146 -2.19 20.00 -7.66
CA ASN A 146 -0.78 20.39 -7.78
C ASN A 146 0.13 19.46 -6.99
N GLY A 147 -0.21 19.17 -5.73
CA GLY A 147 0.63 18.33 -4.89
C GLY A 147 0.62 16.86 -5.34
N VAL A 148 -0.53 16.28 -5.70
CA VAL A 148 -0.62 14.89 -6.18
C VAL A 148 0.19 14.70 -7.47
N VAL A 149 0.00 15.58 -8.46
CA VAL A 149 0.72 15.47 -9.74
C VAL A 149 2.22 15.67 -9.54
N ALA A 150 2.62 16.63 -8.70
CA ALA A 150 4.02 16.85 -8.36
C ALA A 150 4.63 15.66 -7.59
N GLY A 151 3.89 15.03 -6.68
CA GLY A 151 4.31 13.86 -5.92
C GLY A 151 4.53 12.64 -6.81
N ILE A 152 3.56 12.34 -7.69
CA ILE A 152 3.66 11.26 -8.68
C ILE A 152 4.87 11.48 -9.59
N GLY A 153 4.96 12.66 -10.20
CA GLY A 153 6.04 13.00 -11.11
C GLY A 153 7.40 13.00 -10.41
N GLY A 154 7.48 13.58 -9.21
CA GLY A 154 8.70 13.63 -8.41
C GLY A 154 9.24 12.23 -8.10
N TYR A 155 8.37 11.31 -7.68
CA TYR A 155 8.78 9.96 -7.35
C TYR A 155 9.15 9.13 -8.58
N ALA A 156 8.26 9.08 -9.58
CA ALA A 156 8.43 8.26 -10.78
C ALA A 156 9.65 8.69 -11.61
N ASN A 157 9.88 10.01 -11.75
CA ASN A 157 11.04 10.54 -12.48
C ASN A 157 12.35 10.20 -11.78
N CYS A 158 12.43 10.34 -10.46
CA CYS A 158 13.63 10.00 -9.70
C CYS A 158 13.92 8.50 -9.70
N PHE A 159 12.88 7.67 -9.61
CA PHE A 159 13.00 6.22 -9.70
C PHE A 159 13.37 5.75 -11.12
N GLY A 160 12.96 6.50 -12.15
CA GLY A 160 13.26 6.24 -13.55
C GLY A 160 12.24 5.34 -14.24
N VAL A 161 10.96 5.44 -13.87
CA VAL A 161 9.85 4.72 -14.53
C VAL A 161 8.88 5.74 -15.12
N PRO A 162 8.56 5.67 -16.42
CA PRO A 162 7.69 6.65 -17.05
C PRO A 162 6.23 6.45 -16.65
N THR A 163 5.53 7.55 -16.35
CA THR A 163 4.07 7.56 -16.32
C THR A 163 3.56 7.63 -17.76
N VAL A 164 3.10 6.50 -18.31
CA VAL A 164 2.78 6.36 -19.74
C VAL A 164 1.34 6.73 -20.09
N GLY A 165 0.49 6.90 -19.08
CA GLY A 165 -0.91 7.29 -19.25
C GLY A 165 -1.64 7.34 -17.92
N GLY A 166 -2.92 7.68 -17.99
CA GLY A 166 -3.78 7.75 -16.82
C GLY A 166 -5.14 8.36 -17.14
N GLU A 167 -5.95 8.50 -16.11
CA GLU A 167 -7.25 9.16 -16.17
C GLU A 167 -7.38 10.21 -15.07
N VAL A 168 -8.06 11.30 -15.39
CA VAL A 168 -8.35 12.40 -14.44
C VAL A 168 -9.80 12.80 -14.61
N GLU A 169 -10.55 12.83 -13.52
CA GLU A 169 -11.94 13.27 -13.50
C GLU A 169 -12.18 14.21 -12.30
N PHE A 170 -13.08 15.17 -12.51
CA PHE A 170 -13.49 16.18 -11.53
C PHE A 170 -15.00 16.03 -11.28
N ASP A 171 -15.41 15.82 -10.03
CA ASP A 171 -16.83 15.70 -9.66
C ASP A 171 -17.03 16.23 -8.22
N PRO A 172 -18.14 16.93 -7.92
CA PRO A 172 -18.44 17.46 -6.58
C PRO A 172 -18.36 16.42 -5.45
N ARG A 173 -18.59 15.13 -5.74
CA ARG A 173 -18.52 14.05 -4.73
C ARG A 173 -17.12 13.89 -4.13
N TYR A 174 -16.09 14.38 -4.80
CA TYR A 174 -14.70 14.31 -4.36
C TYR A 174 -14.22 15.60 -3.67
N ASN A 175 -15.13 16.55 -3.39
CA ASN A 175 -14.79 17.78 -2.66
C ASN A 175 -14.26 17.50 -1.24
N GLY A 176 -14.73 16.42 -0.60
CA GLY A 176 -14.31 16.01 0.74
C GLY A 176 -13.18 14.97 0.78
N ASN A 177 -12.89 14.30 -0.34
CA ASN A 177 -11.83 13.30 -0.45
C ASN A 177 -11.46 13.04 -1.92
N ASN A 178 -10.18 13.13 -2.27
CA ASN A 178 -9.68 12.77 -3.60
C ASN A 178 -9.37 11.26 -3.68
N LEU A 179 -9.41 10.72 -4.90
CA LEU A 179 -8.90 9.37 -5.16
C LEU A 179 -7.57 9.49 -5.90
N VAL A 180 -6.56 8.79 -5.37
CA VAL A 180 -5.22 8.72 -5.96
C VAL A 180 -4.86 7.26 -6.08
N ASN A 181 -5.16 6.70 -7.24
CA ASN A 181 -4.83 5.35 -7.60
C ASN A 181 -3.56 5.31 -8.45
N ALA A 182 -2.63 4.45 -8.06
CA ALA A 182 -1.34 4.26 -8.70
C ALA A 182 -1.25 2.84 -9.28
N PHE A 183 -0.85 2.75 -10.54
CA PHE A 183 -0.62 1.50 -11.25
C PHE A 183 0.85 1.39 -11.63
N ALA A 184 1.38 0.18 -11.55
CA ALA A 184 2.66 -0.15 -12.17
C ALA A 184 2.58 -1.47 -12.92
N ALA A 185 3.34 -1.55 -14.01
CA ALA A 185 3.57 -2.76 -14.77
C ALA A 185 5.07 -2.95 -14.99
N GLY A 186 5.51 -4.21 -14.85
CA GLY A 186 6.86 -4.66 -15.14
C GLY A 186 6.87 -5.93 -15.99
N ILE A 187 8.03 -6.25 -16.53
CA ILE A 187 8.26 -7.46 -17.33
C ILE A 187 9.24 -8.37 -16.60
N ALA A 188 8.98 -9.68 -16.64
CA ALA A 188 9.91 -10.73 -16.26
C ALA A 188 9.83 -11.91 -17.24
N ASP A 189 10.85 -12.75 -17.24
CA ASP A 189 10.76 -14.08 -17.84
C ASP A 189 9.80 -14.94 -17.00
N THR A 190 9.00 -15.78 -17.66
CA THR A 190 7.97 -16.61 -17.01
C THR A 190 8.52 -17.59 -15.95
N ASP A 191 9.81 -17.95 -16.05
CA ASP A 191 10.52 -18.83 -15.10
C ASP A 191 11.26 -18.06 -13.99
N LYS A 192 11.17 -16.73 -13.96
CA LYS A 192 11.82 -15.83 -12.98
C LYS A 192 10.83 -15.00 -12.17
N ILE A 193 9.64 -15.54 -11.94
CA ILE A 193 8.63 -14.91 -11.09
C ILE A 193 8.87 -15.33 -9.64
N PHE A 194 9.03 -14.34 -8.76
CA PHE A 194 9.23 -14.56 -7.33
C PHE A 194 7.92 -14.43 -6.56
N LEU A 195 7.67 -15.37 -5.64
CA LEU A 195 6.46 -15.44 -4.82
C LEU A 195 6.76 -15.03 -3.38
N SER A 196 5.74 -14.57 -2.68
CA SER A 196 5.80 -14.08 -1.29
C SER A 196 5.84 -15.20 -0.23
N GLU A 197 6.37 -16.37 -0.56
CA GLU A 197 6.38 -17.55 0.31
C GLU A 197 7.76 -17.85 0.91
N ALA A 198 7.82 -17.97 2.24
CA ALA A 198 9.01 -18.49 2.92
C ALA A 198 9.00 -20.03 2.90
N ARG A 199 9.95 -20.64 2.16
CA ARG A 199 10.08 -22.10 2.06
C ARG A 199 11.35 -22.58 2.75
N GLY A 200 11.19 -23.35 3.83
CA GLY A 200 12.29 -24.03 4.54
C GLY A 200 12.56 -23.50 5.95
N VAL A 201 13.17 -24.34 6.79
CA VAL A 201 13.52 -24.03 8.18
C VAL A 201 14.98 -23.64 8.28
N GLY A 202 15.29 -22.60 9.06
CA GLY A 202 16.66 -22.16 9.32
C GLY A 202 17.23 -21.19 8.28
N LEU A 203 16.41 -20.73 7.34
CA LEU A 203 16.82 -19.69 6.39
C LEU A 203 16.81 -18.31 7.07
N PRO A 204 17.82 -17.46 6.80
CA PRO A 204 17.84 -16.10 7.32
C PRO A 204 16.76 -15.25 6.65
N VAL A 205 16.12 -14.37 7.44
CA VAL A 205 15.27 -13.29 6.93
C VAL A 205 16.09 -12.00 6.94
N VAL A 206 16.22 -11.37 5.78
CA VAL A 206 17.03 -10.16 5.61
C VAL A 206 16.10 -8.97 5.41
N TYR A 207 16.34 -7.91 6.18
CA TYR A 207 15.73 -6.61 5.99
C TYR A 207 16.65 -5.76 5.10
N LEU A 208 16.12 -5.26 3.97
CA LEU A 208 16.86 -4.45 3.01
C LEU A 208 16.10 -3.15 2.75
N GLY A 209 16.79 -2.00 2.84
CA GLY A 209 16.19 -0.69 2.58
C GLY A 209 16.65 0.39 3.55
N ALA A 210 15.83 1.44 3.68
CA ALA A 210 16.05 2.53 4.63
C ALA A 210 15.97 2.05 6.09
N LYS A 211 16.51 2.83 7.03
CA LYS A 211 16.34 2.55 8.46
C LYS A 211 14.89 2.79 8.88
N THR A 212 14.33 1.89 9.69
CA THR A 212 12.99 2.09 10.27
C THR A 212 12.93 3.35 11.13
N GLY A 213 12.06 4.29 10.75
CA GLY A 213 11.76 5.50 11.49
C GLY A 213 10.47 5.39 12.31
N ARG A 214 9.92 6.54 12.69
CA ARG A 214 8.58 6.66 13.32
C ARG A 214 7.49 7.06 12.32
N ASP A 215 7.85 7.18 11.05
CA ASP A 215 6.96 7.49 9.95
C ASP A 215 5.91 6.38 9.75
N GLY A 216 4.66 6.76 9.47
CA GLY A 216 3.59 5.82 9.15
C GLY A 216 3.07 4.97 10.31
N VAL A 217 3.50 5.18 11.56
CA VAL A 217 2.93 4.49 12.73
C VAL A 217 1.44 4.84 12.84
N GLY A 218 0.58 3.83 12.76
CA GLY A 218 -0.88 4.00 12.73
C GLY A 218 -1.46 4.33 11.35
N GLY A 219 -0.65 4.36 10.29
CA GLY A 219 -1.08 4.73 8.94
C GLY A 219 -2.17 3.83 8.35
N ALA A 220 -2.09 2.52 8.57
CA ALA A 220 -3.12 1.57 8.11
C ALA A 220 -4.47 1.76 8.83
N THR A 221 -4.42 2.11 10.12
CA THR A 221 -5.61 2.46 10.92
C THR A 221 -6.19 3.79 10.45
N MET A 222 -5.35 4.80 10.21
CA MET A 222 -5.76 6.10 9.64
C MET A 222 -6.42 5.94 8.28
N ALA A 223 -5.88 5.10 7.39
CA ALA A 223 -6.45 4.84 6.08
C ALA A 223 -7.80 4.09 6.12
N SER A 224 -8.18 3.58 7.29
CA SER A 224 -9.47 2.92 7.54
C SER A 224 -10.46 3.80 8.31
N ALA A 225 -10.07 5.02 8.70
CA ALA A 225 -10.90 5.94 9.47
C ALA A 225 -11.75 6.85 8.56
N GLU A 226 -12.89 7.33 9.06
CA GLU A 226 -13.69 8.34 8.37
C GLU A 226 -13.03 9.73 8.45
N PHE A 227 -13.35 10.59 7.48
CA PHE A 227 -12.90 12.00 7.49
C PHE A 227 -13.63 12.78 8.59
N ASP A 228 -12.87 13.28 9.56
CA ASP A 228 -13.32 14.15 10.66
C ASP A 228 -12.69 15.55 10.57
N ASP A 229 -13.19 16.49 11.38
CA ASP A 229 -12.70 17.88 11.40
C ASP A 229 -11.22 17.98 11.86
N ASP A 230 -10.69 16.93 12.52
CA ASP A 230 -9.33 16.87 13.08
C ASP A 230 -8.31 16.23 12.14
N ILE A 231 -8.65 16.01 10.87
CA ILE A 231 -7.80 15.24 9.95
C ILE A 231 -6.42 15.87 9.68
N GLU A 232 -6.31 17.19 9.77
CA GLU A 232 -5.05 17.91 9.59
C GLU A 232 -4.04 17.53 10.70
N GLU A 233 -4.50 17.14 11.89
CA GLU A 233 -3.65 16.67 12.99
C GLU A 233 -2.99 15.31 12.69
N LYS A 234 -3.54 14.54 11.74
CA LYS A 234 -3.02 13.24 11.30
C LYS A 234 -1.85 13.38 10.30
N ARG A 235 -1.49 14.59 9.85
CA ARG A 235 -0.38 14.85 8.92
C ARG A 235 0.96 14.18 9.27
N PRO A 236 1.41 14.11 10.54
CA PRO A 236 2.66 13.43 10.90
C PRO A 236 2.67 11.93 10.60
N THR A 237 1.51 11.32 10.37
CA THR A 237 1.39 9.90 10.01
C THR A 237 1.64 9.65 8.52
N VAL A 238 1.65 10.70 7.67
CA VAL A 238 1.94 10.56 6.25
C VAL A 238 3.42 10.26 6.05
N GLN A 239 3.70 9.17 5.36
CA GLN A 239 5.06 8.71 5.06
C GLN A 239 5.76 9.66 4.08
N VAL A 240 7.07 9.76 4.21
CA VAL A 240 7.93 10.48 3.26
C VAL A 240 8.76 9.46 2.49
N GLY A 241 8.58 9.42 1.18
CA GLY A 241 9.28 8.46 0.34
C GLY A 241 10.66 8.96 -0.13
N ASP A 242 11.60 8.04 -0.32
CA ASP A 242 12.92 8.30 -0.90
C ASP A 242 13.10 7.48 -2.20
N PRO A 243 12.76 8.05 -3.37
CA PRO A 243 12.81 7.34 -4.64
C PRO A 243 14.24 6.97 -5.05
N PHE A 244 15.27 7.67 -4.56
CA PHE A 244 16.66 7.38 -4.89
C PHE A 244 17.14 6.13 -4.17
N THR A 245 16.81 6.00 -2.88
CA THR A 245 17.07 4.77 -2.12
C THR A 245 16.27 3.62 -2.70
N GLU A 246 15.02 3.83 -3.10
CA GLU A 246 14.19 2.76 -3.66
C GLU A 246 14.67 2.30 -5.04
N LYS A 247 15.19 3.20 -5.88
CA LYS A 247 15.84 2.81 -7.14
C LYS A 247 17.01 1.86 -6.88
N ARG A 248 17.84 2.16 -5.88
CA ARG A 248 18.94 1.26 -5.47
C ARG A 248 18.43 -0.06 -4.92
N LEU A 249 17.33 -0.03 -4.15
CA LEU A 249 16.68 -1.23 -3.64
C LEU A 249 16.22 -2.12 -4.79
N MET A 250 15.56 -1.56 -5.81
CA MET A 250 15.11 -2.31 -6.99
C MET A 250 16.27 -2.99 -7.71
N GLU A 251 17.35 -2.26 -8.02
CA GLU A 251 18.50 -2.87 -8.71
C GLU A 251 19.14 -3.99 -7.86
N ALA A 252 19.31 -3.77 -6.56
CA ALA A 252 19.84 -4.80 -5.65
C ALA A 252 18.92 -6.02 -5.56
N THR A 253 17.61 -5.83 -5.47
CA THR A 253 16.62 -6.91 -5.41
C THR A 253 16.63 -7.74 -6.69
N LEU A 254 16.60 -7.09 -7.86
CA LEU A 254 16.62 -7.80 -9.15
C LEU A 254 17.96 -8.52 -9.40
N GLU A 255 19.08 -7.96 -8.94
CA GLU A 255 20.40 -8.61 -9.02
C GLU A 255 20.45 -9.85 -8.11
N LEU A 256 19.96 -9.76 -6.88
CA LEU A 256 19.87 -10.90 -5.95
C LEU A 256 18.94 -12.01 -6.45
N MET A 257 17.88 -11.65 -7.18
CA MET A 257 16.96 -12.62 -7.79
C MET A 257 17.55 -13.32 -9.02
N ALA A 258 18.62 -12.78 -9.60
CA ALA A 258 19.29 -13.37 -10.75
C ALA A 258 20.35 -14.42 -10.37
N THR A 259 20.65 -14.61 -9.07
CA THR A 259 21.62 -15.59 -8.56
C THR A 259 20.97 -16.93 -8.23
#